data_AF-A0A7S0QA54-F1
#
_entry.id   AF-A0A7S0QA54-F1
#
_cell.length_a   1.000
_cell.length_b   1.000
_cell.length_c   1.000
_cell.angle_alpha   90.00
_cell.angle_beta   90.00
_cell.angle_gamma   90.00
#
_symmetry.space_group_name_H-M   'P 1'
#
loop_
_entity.id
_entity.type
_entity.pdbx_description
1 polymer ?
#
loop_
_entity_poly.entity_id
_entity_poly.type
_entity_poly.pdbx_seq_one_letter_code
_entity_poly.pdbx_strand_id
1 'polypeptide(L)'
;VKMAKIDELFQEDWKWELNDNPEFASQAGQFDIVHTVHLQNVSPAAYGRRSIHSKDMVAKVDAILQEEGKVLTPQQMIFAKLFRSIHSELAKSIDEFPLYLIPVNSTGVGCTAYSFSESVEWLRFESIGDFELYLKKLHAFHTQVDETIECMREGIRRGYVAAADTVVHVEAQLNEIIDGDLSCLKSPLDTESALAL
;
A
#
# COMPACT_ATOMS: atom_id res chain seq x y z
N VAL A 1 32.94 11.28 8.01
CA VAL A 1 32.23 12.35 7.27
C VAL A 1 30.87 12.50 7.93
N LYS A 2 30.48 13.71 8.34
CA LYS A 2 29.15 13.93 8.94
C LYS A 2 28.11 13.75 7.82
N MET A 3 27.08 12.96 8.06
CA MET A 3 25.98 12.78 7.10
C MET A 3 25.25 14.12 6.94
N ALA A 4 24.83 14.47 5.72
CA ALA A 4 24.05 15.68 5.52
C ALA A 4 22.67 15.48 6.15
N LYS A 5 22.05 16.55 6.69
CA LYS A 5 20.72 16.43 7.32
C LYS A 5 19.66 15.89 6.37
N ILE A 6 19.82 16.18 5.08
CA ILE A 6 18.91 15.67 4.04
C ILE A 6 18.96 14.15 3.92
N ASP A 7 20.15 13.56 4.03
CA ASP A 7 20.32 12.10 3.95
C ASP A 7 19.76 11.41 5.20
N GLU A 8 19.88 12.06 6.37
CA GLU A 8 19.24 11.61 7.62
C GLU A 8 17.71 11.63 7.50
N LEU A 9 17.13 12.68 6.90
CA LEU A 9 15.69 12.79 6.68
C LEU A 9 15.17 11.68 5.75
N PHE A 10 15.89 11.36 4.68
CA PHE A 10 15.51 10.26 3.80
C PHE A 10 15.48 8.91 4.54
N GLN A 11 16.41 8.69 5.47
CA GLN A 11 16.44 7.47 6.27
C GLN A 11 15.32 7.42 7.32
N GLU A 12 14.92 8.57 7.87
CA GLU A 12 13.76 8.69 8.76
C GLU A 12 12.47 8.35 8.01
N ASP A 13 12.26 8.99 6.84
CA ASP A 13 11.07 8.81 6.02
C ASP A 13 10.97 7.38 5.47
N TRP A 14 12.07 6.81 4.98
CA TRP A 14 12.12 5.42 4.51
C TRP A 14 11.65 4.44 5.57
N LYS A 15 12.10 4.60 6.82
CA LYS A 15 11.64 3.75 7.94
C LYS A 15 10.15 3.96 8.21
N TRP A 16 9.67 5.18 8.11
CA TRP A 16 8.24 5.47 8.29
C TRP A 16 7.41 4.79 7.20
N GLU A 17 7.81 4.91 5.94
CA GLU A 17 7.13 4.33 4.78
C GLU A 17 7.05 2.80 4.86
N LEU A 18 8.15 2.13 5.21
CA LEU A 18 8.16 0.68 5.40
C LEU A 18 7.15 0.21 6.46
N ASN A 19 7.03 0.96 7.57
CA ASN A 19 6.08 0.63 8.63
C ASN A 19 4.63 0.96 8.26
N ASP A 20 4.40 2.05 7.52
CA ASP A 20 3.05 2.45 7.10
C ASP A 20 2.51 1.55 5.96
N ASN A 21 3.41 1.03 5.11
CA ASN A 21 3.09 0.16 3.99
C ASN A 21 3.90 -1.17 4.04
N PRO A 22 3.45 -2.15 4.85
CA PRO A 22 4.07 -3.48 4.96
C PRO A 22 4.19 -4.23 3.63
N GLU A 23 3.24 -4.07 2.71
CA GLU A 23 3.29 -4.66 1.38
C GLU A 23 4.47 -4.09 0.58
N PHE A 24 4.66 -2.78 0.61
CA PHE A 24 5.82 -2.13 -0.01
C PHE A 24 7.14 -2.55 0.66
N ALA A 25 7.15 -2.75 1.97
CA ALA A 25 8.32 -3.29 2.65
C ALA A 25 8.69 -4.69 2.14
N SER A 26 7.71 -5.57 1.92
CA SER A 26 7.94 -6.87 1.27
C SER A 26 8.48 -6.70 -0.15
N GLN A 27 7.90 -5.79 -0.95
CA GLN A 27 8.36 -5.46 -2.31
C GLN A 27 9.81 -4.97 -2.33
N ALA A 28 10.21 -4.19 -1.33
CA ALA A 28 11.57 -3.66 -1.16
C ALA A 28 12.56 -4.69 -0.57
N GLY A 29 12.13 -5.94 -0.38
CA GLY A 29 12.97 -7.03 0.15
C GLY A 29 13.13 -7.03 1.67
N GLN A 30 12.29 -6.30 2.41
CA GLN A 30 12.25 -6.34 3.88
C GLN A 30 11.33 -7.48 4.33
N PHE A 31 11.90 -8.68 4.45
CA PHE A 31 11.15 -9.90 4.79
C PHE A 31 11.06 -10.18 6.29
N ASP A 32 11.14 -9.16 7.16
CA ASP A 32 10.91 -9.41 8.58
C ASP A 32 9.43 -9.71 8.86
N ILE A 33 9.18 -10.33 10.02
CA ILE A 33 7.87 -10.84 10.40
C ILE A 33 6.82 -9.73 10.40
N VAL A 34 7.16 -8.51 10.85
CA VAL A 34 6.21 -7.41 11.00
C VAL A 34 5.70 -6.99 9.62
N HIS A 35 6.60 -6.80 8.67
CA HIS A 35 6.23 -6.39 7.32
C HIS A 35 5.55 -7.51 6.51
N THR A 36 5.74 -8.77 6.90
CA THR A 36 5.18 -9.91 6.17
C THR A 36 3.75 -10.26 6.58
N VAL A 37 3.36 -10.04 7.84
CA VAL A 37 2.03 -10.45 8.36
C VAL A 37 0.98 -9.35 8.35
N HIS A 38 1.40 -8.09 8.30
CA HIS A 38 0.51 -6.95 8.31
C HIS A 38 0.19 -6.50 6.89
N LEU A 39 -0.95 -5.82 6.76
CA LEU A 39 -1.37 -5.11 5.57
C LEU A 39 -1.44 -3.63 5.89
N GLN A 40 -1.24 -2.79 4.88
CA GLN A 40 -1.35 -1.36 4.99
C GLN A 40 -2.74 -1.02 5.50
N ASN A 41 -2.80 -0.16 6.52
CA ASN A 41 -4.05 0.39 6.97
C ASN A 41 -4.58 1.39 5.92
N VAL A 42 -5.73 1.10 5.33
CA VAL A 42 -6.34 1.91 4.26
C VAL A 42 -7.59 2.66 4.74
N SER A 43 -7.75 2.83 6.04
CA SER A 43 -8.85 3.63 6.61
C SER A 43 -8.71 5.12 6.28
N PRO A 44 -9.81 5.90 6.30
CA PRO A 44 -9.75 7.36 6.13
C PRO A 44 -8.78 8.03 7.12
N ALA A 45 -8.72 7.52 8.35
CA ALA A 45 -7.82 8.02 9.38
C ALA A 45 -6.34 7.80 9.03
N ALA A 46 -5.99 6.69 8.37
CA ALA A 46 -4.63 6.43 7.92
C ALA A 46 -4.18 7.38 6.82
N TYR A 47 -5.06 7.68 5.85
CA TYR A 47 -4.78 8.74 4.87
C TYR A 47 -4.58 10.10 5.52
N GLY A 48 -5.37 10.43 6.56
CA GLY A 48 -5.14 11.64 7.36
C GLY A 48 -3.73 11.69 7.98
N ARG A 49 -3.24 10.57 8.53
CA ARG A 49 -1.87 10.48 9.06
C ARG A 49 -0.82 10.65 7.96
N ARG A 50 -1.00 10.04 6.78
CA ARG A 50 -0.11 10.18 5.62
C ARG A 50 -0.01 11.62 5.12
N SER A 51 -1.13 12.34 5.08
CA SER A 51 -1.16 13.78 4.72
C SER A 51 -0.36 14.61 5.72
N ILE A 52 -0.56 14.39 7.03
CA ILE A 52 0.18 15.09 8.09
C ILE A 52 1.69 14.80 7.98
N HIS A 53 2.07 13.53 7.86
CA HIS A 53 3.46 13.12 7.70
C HIS A 53 4.10 13.77 6.47
N SER A 54 3.41 13.74 5.32
CA SER A 54 3.93 14.34 4.08
C SER A 54 4.13 15.86 4.20
N LYS A 55 3.21 16.57 4.87
CA LYS A 55 3.39 18.00 5.14
C LYS A 55 4.58 18.29 6.05
N ASP A 56 4.80 17.46 7.07
CA ASP A 56 5.97 17.54 7.94
C ASP A 56 7.27 17.31 7.15
N MET A 57 7.30 16.30 6.26
CA MET A 57 8.45 16.04 5.38
C MET A 57 8.78 17.21 4.46
N VAL A 58 7.76 17.85 3.86
CA VAL A 58 7.94 19.06 3.05
C VAL A 58 8.55 20.20 3.89
N ALA A 59 8.02 20.44 5.08
CA ALA A 59 8.52 21.49 5.97
C ALA A 59 9.97 21.24 6.40
N LYS A 60 10.32 19.98 6.74
CA LYS A 60 11.68 19.57 7.10
C LYS A 60 12.65 19.76 5.93
N VAL A 61 12.30 19.35 4.71
CA VAL A 61 13.16 19.58 3.54
C VAL A 61 13.34 21.06 3.24
N ASP A 62 12.27 21.87 3.33
CA ASP A 62 12.36 23.31 3.08
C ASP A 62 13.30 23.99 4.09
N ALA A 63 13.24 23.60 5.37
CA ALA A 63 14.16 24.08 6.39
C ALA A 63 15.61 23.66 6.09
N ILE A 64 15.86 22.40 5.73
CA ILE A 64 17.19 21.91 5.38
C ILE A 64 17.75 22.62 4.15
N LEU A 65 16.94 22.86 3.12
CA LEU A 65 17.36 23.59 1.92
C LEU A 65 17.69 25.05 2.24
N GLN A 66 16.99 25.68 3.18
CA GLN A 66 17.29 27.02 3.66
C GLN A 66 18.62 27.08 4.44
N GLU A 67 18.89 26.09 5.30
CA GLU A 67 20.08 26.04 6.15
C GLU A 67 21.34 25.57 5.40
N GLU A 68 21.24 24.48 4.65
CA GLU A 68 22.37 23.73 4.08
C GLU A 68 22.40 23.75 2.54
N GLY A 69 21.39 24.31 1.86
CA GLY A 69 21.24 24.21 0.41
C GLY A 69 22.45 24.69 -0.42
N LYS A 70 23.26 25.62 0.09
CA LYS A 70 24.47 26.12 -0.59
C LYS A 70 25.66 25.15 -0.54
N VAL A 71 25.65 24.20 0.40
CA VAL A 71 26.74 23.23 0.61
C VAL A 71 26.37 21.82 0.15
N LEU A 72 25.11 21.61 -0.26
CA LEU A 72 24.68 20.35 -0.86
C LEU A 72 25.34 20.12 -2.22
N THR A 73 25.63 18.85 -2.50
CA THR A 73 26.05 18.44 -3.85
C THR A 73 24.91 18.62 -4.86
N PRO A 74 25.18 18.72 -6.17
CA PRO A 74 24.14 18.77 -7.19
C PRO A 74 23.16 17.59 -7.12
N GLN A 75 23.65 16.39 -6.79
CA GLN A 75 22.82 15.20 -6.63
C GLN A 75 21.87 15.31 -5.43
N GLN A 76 22.39 15.69 -4.26
CA GLN A 76 21.56 15.91 -3.06
C GLN A 76 20.49 16.98 -3.30
N MET A 77 20.84 18.04 -4.02
CA MET A 77 19.89 19.10 -4.38
C MET A 77 18.75 18.58 -5.27
N ILE A 78 19.05 17.70 -6.24
CA ILE A 78 18.03 17.07 -7.08
C ILE A 78 17.14 16.15 -6.25
N PHE A 79 17.73 15.28 -5.42
CA PHE A 79 16.98 14.37 -4.58
C PHE A 79 16.10 15.09 -3.56
N ALA A 80 16.59 16.16 -2.93
CA ALA A 80 15.80 17.00 -2.03
C ALA A 80 14.56 17.58 -2.74
N LYS A 81 14.72 18.07 -3.97
CA LYS A 81 13.61 18.61 -4.77
C LYS A 81 12.59 17.54 -5.15
N LEU A 82 13.04 16.34 -5.55
CA LEU A 82 12.17 15.22 -5.87
C LEU A 82 11.40 14.75 -4.64
N PHE A 83 12.09 14.56 -3.52
CA PHE A 83 11.49 14.17 -2.25
C PHE A 83 10.41 15.16 -1.81
N ARG A 84 10.74 16.46 -1.82
CA ARG A 84 9.77 17.53 -1.54
C ARG A 84 8.56 17.46 -2.47
N SER A 85 8.79 17.24 -3.77
CA SER A 85 7.73 17.14 -4.76
C SER A 85 6.81 15.95 -4.47
N ILE A 86 7.36 14.76 -4.19
CA ILE A 86 6.59 13.55 -3.93
C ILE A 86 5.68 13.74 -2.72
N HIS A 87 6.20 14.24 -1.59
CA HIS A 87 5.37 14.48 -0.41
C HIS A 87 4.35 15.61 -0.59
N SER A 88 4.72 16.68 -1.32
CA SER A 88 3.78 17.75 -1.63
C SER A 88 2.60 17.23 -2.46
N GLU A 89 2.86 16.43 -3.49
CA GLU A 89 1.82 15.85 -4.32
C GLU A 89 1.00 14.79 -3.57
N LEU A 90 1.62 14.01 -2.67
CA LEU A 90 0.91 13.06 -1.82
C LEU A 90 -0.05 13.74 -0.84
N ALA A 91 0.40 14.80 -0.15
CA ALA A 91 -0.47 15.56 0.74
C ALA A 91 -1.64 16.18 -0.05
N LYS A 92 -1.36 16.74 -1.23
CA LYS A 92 -2.36 17.34 -2.11
C LYS A 92 -3.38 16.31 -2.62
N SER A 93 -2.92 15.13 -3.03
CA SER A 93 -3.81 14.06 -3.48
C SER A 93 -4.73 13.56 -2.36
N ILE A 94 -4.29 13.59 -1.10
CA ILE A 94 -5.14 13.21 0.03
C ILE A 94 -6.13 14.33 0.38
N ASP A 95 -5.68 15.58 0.41
CA ASP A 95 -6.49 16.68 0.94
C ASP A 95 -7.44 17.30 -0.09
N GLU A 96 -6.93 17.56 -1.30
CA GLU A 96 -7.67 18.29 -2.34
C GLU A 96 -8.38 17.34 -3.30
N PHE A 97 -7.77 16.19 -3.60
CA PHE A 97 -8.26 15.23 -4.59
C PHE A 97 -8.34 13.80 -4.02
N PRO A 98 -9.17 13.54 -2.98
CA PRO A 98 -9.14 12.32 -2.18
C PRO A 98 -9.60 11.06 -2.94
N LEU A 99 -8.82 10.62 -3.94
CA LEU A 99 -9.12 9.47 -4.80
C LEU A 99 -9.14 8.16 -4.00
N TYR A 100 -8.52 8.13 -2.81
CA TYR A 100 -8.63 7.01 -1.88
C TYR A 100 -10.07 6.73 -1.42
N LEU A 101 -11.00 7.69 -1.59
CA LEU A 101 -12.44 7.49 -1.34
C LEU A 101 -13.17 6.78 -2.49
N ILE A 102 -12.52 6.64 -3.65
CA ILE A 102 -13.01 5.90 -4.82
C ILE A 102 -12.02 4.78 -5.22
N PRO A 103 -11.71 3.83 -4.30
CA PRO A 103 -10.65 2.84 -4.49
C PRO A 103 -11.02 1.71 -5.46
N VAL A 104 -12.19 1.75 -6.10
CA VAL A 104 -12.70 0.66 -6.92
C VAL A 104 -12.93 1.12 -8.36
N ASN A 105 -12.39 0.37 -9.30
CA ASN A 105 -12.50 0.63 -10.74
C ASN A 105 -12.39 -0.68 -11.55
N SER A 106 -12.80 -0.63 -12.82
CA SER A 106 -12.85 -1.77 -13.75
C SER A 106 -11.49 -2.24 -14.25
N THR A 107 -10.42 -1.46 -14.03
CA THR A 107 -9.05 -1.85 -14.40
C THR A 107 -8.34 -2.63 -13.31
N GLY A 108 -8.91 -2.69 -12.10
CA GLY A 108 -8.32 -3.36 -10.94
C GLY A 108 -7.15 -2.62 -10.31
N VAL A 109 -6.45 -1.73 -11.04
CA VAL A 109 -5.32 -0.95 -10.52
C VAL A 109 -5.73 -0.14 -9.29
N GLY A 110 -4.99 -0.30 -8.20
CA GLY A 110 -5.22 0.39 -6.93
C GLY A 110 -6.46 -0.10 -6.16
N CYS A 111 -7.13 -1.14 -6.64
CA CYS A 111 -8.22 -1.79 -5.92
C CYS A 111 -7.67 -2.81 -4.93
N THR A 112 -8.18 -2.79 -3.70
CA THR A 112 -7.73 -3.64 -2.58
C THR A 112 -7.62 -5.13 -2.94
N ALA A 113 -8.57 -5.68 -3.68
CA ALA A 113 -8.55 -7.09 -4.09
C ALA A 113 -7.38 -7.44 -5.02
N TYR A 114 -7.09 -6.58 -6.00
CA TYR A 114 -6.00 -6.81 -6.95
C TYR A 114 -4.65 -6.53 -6.31
N SER A 115 -4.50 -5.41 -5.61
CA SER A 115 -3.26 -5.06 -4.90
C SER A 115 -2.90 -6.11 -3.85
N PHE A 116 -3.89 -6.72 -3.19
CA PHE A 116 -3.63 -7.84 -2.29
C PHE A 116 -3.06 -9.05 -3.03
N SER A 117 -3.65 -9.42 -4.18
CA SER A 117 -3.15 -10.54 -5.00
C SER A 117 -1.71 -10.33 -5.48
N GLU A 118 -1.38 -9.11 -5.92
CA GLU A 118 -0.01 -8.73 -6.31
C GLU A 118 0.95 -8.81 -5.12
N SER A 119 0.51 -8.44 -3.92
CA SER A 119 1.35 -8.47 -2.72
C SER A 119 1.85 -9.87 -2.34
N VAL A 120 1.18 -10.92 -2.82
CA VAL A 120 1.59 -12.32 -2.62
C VAL A 120 2.85 -12.64 -3.43
N GLU A 121 3.03 -12.02 -4.60
CA GLU A 121 4.22 -12.21 -5.44
C GLU A 121 5.50 -11.68 -4.78
N TRP A 122 5.36 -10.79 -3.79
CA TRP A 122 6.48 -10.20 -3.05
C TRP A 122 6.82 -10.97 -1.78
N LEU A 123 6.17 -12.11 -1.53
CA LEU A 123 6.47 -12.99 -0.42
C LEU A 123 7.51 -14.05 -0.79
N ARG A 124 8.15 -14.62 0.23
CA ARG A 124 8.98 -15.82 0.09
C ARG A 124 8.13 -17.05 0.40
N PHE A 125 8.50 -18.19 -0.18
CA PHE A 125 7.85 -19.49 0.03
C PHE A 125 8.90 -20.60 0.09
N GLU A 126 9.95 -20.40 0.88
CA GLU A 126 11.11 -21.30 0.95
C GLU A 126 11.07 -22.23 2.16
N SER A 127 10.24 -21.91 3.16
CA SER A 127 10.12 -22.64 4.42
C SER A 127 8.68 -22.73 4.89
N ILE A 128 8.40 -23.69 5.78
CA ILE A 128 7.08 -23.81 6.45
C ILE A 128 6.69 -22.49 7.14
N GLY A 129 7.65 -21.81 7.76
CA GLY A 129 7.42 -20.52 8.41
C GLY A 129 6.91 -19.46 7.44
N ASP A 130 7.38 -19.45 6.20
CA ASP A 130 6.91 -18.48 5.20
C ASP A 130 5.43 -18.70 4.85
N PHE A 131 5.00 -19.96 4.74
CA PHE A 131 3.59 -20.29 4.56
C PHE A 131 2.74 -19.88 5.77
N GLU A 132 3.24 -20.04 7.00
CA GLU A 132 2.53 -19.57 8.20
C GLU A 132 2.37 -18.03 8.22
N LEU A 133 3.37 -17.28 7.75
CA LEU A 133 3.28 -15.84 7.62
C LEU A 133 2.26 -15.44 6.54
N TYR A 134 2.27 -16.13 5.40
CA TYR A 134 1.27 -15.92 4.34
C TYR A 134 -0.17 -16.17 4.85
N LEU A 135 -0.40 -17.24 5.60
CA LEU A 135 -1.72 -17.51 6.20
C LEU A 135 -2.16 -16.38 7.14
N LYS A 136 -1.24 -15.80 7.92
CA LYS A 136 -1.56 -14.63 8.77
C LYS A 136 -1.94 -13.41 7.93
N LYS A 137 -1.23 -13.16 6.82
CA LYS A 137 -1.57 -12.08 5.89
C LYS A 137 -2.96 -12.29 5.27
N LEU A 138 -3.29 -13.51 4.82
CA LEU A 138 -4.64 -13.86 4.35
C LEU A 138 -5.71 -13.57 5.41
N HIS A 139 -5.45 -13.92 6.67
CA HIS A 139 -6.37 -13.63 7.76
C HIS A 139 -6.53 -12.13 8.03
N ALA A 140 -5.51 -11.29 7.77
CA ALA A 140 -5.59 -9.85 7.93
C ALA A 140 -6.39 -9.15 6.80
N PHE A 141 -6.61 -9.81 5.66
CA PHE A 141 -7.19 -9.20 4.47
C PHE A 141 -8.60 -8.64 4.68
N HIS A 142 -9.46 -9.33 5.46
CA HIS A 142 -10.83 -8.87 5.73
C HIS A 142 -10.84 -7.48 6.37
N THR A 143 -9.88 -7.16 7.25
CA THR A 143 -9.75 -5.84 7.87
C THR A 143 -9.50 -4.76 6.82
N GLN A 144 -8.58 -5.02 5.87
CA GLN A 144 -8.27 -4.06 4.80
C GLN A 144 -9.47 -3.85 3.86
N VAL A 145 -10.27 -4.88 3.63
CA VAL A 145 -11.55 -4.78 2.89
C VAL A 145 -12.55 -3.90 3.64
N ASP A 146 -12.71 -4.09 4.94
CA ASP A 146 -13.61 -3.27 5.78
C ASP A 146 -13.19 -1.79 5.78
N GLU A 147 -11.89 -1.51 5.88
CA GLU A 147 -11.32 -0.16 5.79
C GLU A 147 -11.56 0.47 4.40
N THR A 148 -11.47 -0.32 3.33
CA THR A 148 -11.79 0.12 1.96
C THR A 148 -13.27 0.49 1.83
N ILE A 149 -14.17 -0.33 2.42
CA ILE A 149 -15.61 -0.05 2.47
C ILE A 149 -15.89 1.23 3.27
N GLU A 150 -15.17 1.47 4.36
CA GLU A 150 -15.25 2.72 5.12
C GLU A 150 -14.89 3.93 4.26
N CYS A 151 -13.79 3.86 3.51
CA CYS A 151 -13.40 4.90 2.54
C CYS A 151 -14.50 5.16 1.50
N MET A 152 -15.09 4.11 0.91
CA MET A 152 -16.19 4.29 -0.06
C MET A 152 -17.43 4.93 0.57
N ARG A 153 -17.81 4.53 1.79
CA ARG A 153 -18.95 5.12 2.51
C ARG A 153 -18.71 6.61 2.79
N GLU A 154 -17.50 6.97 3.19
CA GLU A 154 -17.11 8.35 3.38
C GLU A 154 -17.09 9.14 2.07
N GLY A 155 -16.66 8.51 0.97
CA GLY A 155 -16.75 9.04 -0.39
C GLY A 155 -18.17 9.40 -0.77
N ILE A 156 -19.11 8.46 -0.63
CA ILE A 156 -20.54 8.68 -0.87
C ILE A 156 -21.06 9.84 -0.03
N ARG A 157 -20.73 9.89 1.27
CA ARG A 157 -21.15 10.97 2.18
C ARG A 157 -20.66 12.35 1.74
N ARG A 158 -19.46 12.42 1.16
CA ARG A 158 -18.81 13.66 0.70
C ARG A 158 -19.06 13.99 -0.78
N GLY A 159 -19.75 13.12 -1.53
CA GLY A 159 -19.99 13.28 -2.96
C GLY A 159 -18.83 12.87 -3.86
N TYR A 160 -17.82 12.15 -3.34
CA TYR A 160 -16.78 11.51 -4.13
C TYR A 160 -17.24 10.09 -4.48
N VAL A 161 -17.83 9.94 -5.66
CA VAL A 161 -18.30 8.65 -6.16
C VAL A 161 -17.68 8.40 -7.54
N ALA A 162 -17.32 7.14 -7.79
CA ALA A 162 -16.82 6.71 -9.09
C ALA A 162 -17.93 6.88 -10.15
N ALA A 163 -17.52 7.11 -11.40
CA ALA A 163 -18.47 7.09 -12.52
C ALA A 163 -19.07 5.68 -12.66
N ALA A 164 -20.34 5.59 -13.03
CA ALA A 164 -21.01 4.29 -13.14
C ALA A 164 -20.28 3.32 -14.09
N ASP A 165 -19.80 3.85 -15.23
CA ASP A 165 -19.07 3.07 -16.24
C ASP A 165 -17.76 2.48 -15.71
N THR A 166 -17.14 3.09 -14.68
CA THR A 166 -15.89 2.58 -14.11
C THR A 166 -16.11 1.46 -13.09
N VAL A 167 -17.34 1.21 -12.64
CA VAL A 167 -17.63 0.20 -11.61
C VAL A 167 -18.59 -0.89 -12.07
N VAL A 168 -19.26 -0.72 -13.21
CA VAL A 168 -20.31 -1.62 -13.72
C VAL A 168 -19.89 -3.08 -13.86
N HIS A 169 -18.60 -3.36 -14.09
CA HIS A 169 -18.07 -4.72 -14.25
C HIS A 169 -17.35 -5.28 -13.03
N VAL A 170 -17.17 -4.48 -11.97
CA VAL A 170 -16.36 -4.89 -10.81
C VAL A 170 -16.96 -6.10 -10.11
N GLU A 171 -18.28 -6.14 -9.93
CA GLU A 171 -18.94 -7.28 -9.29
C GLU A 171 -18.70 -8.58 -10.08
N ALA A 172 -18.82 -8.54 -11.40
CA ALA A 172 -18.58 -9.69 -12.25
C ALA A 172 -17.11 -10.16 -12.17
N GLN A 173 -16.17 -9.23 -12.17
CA GLN A 173 -14.73 -9.52 -12.02
C GLN A 173 -14.41 -10.16 -10.67
N LEU A 174 -14.99 -9.66 -9.58
CA LEU A 174 -14.80 -10.24 -8.24
C LEU A 174 -15.41 -11.64 -8.14
N ASN A 175 -16.60 -11.86 -8.72
CA ASN A 175 -17.21 -13.19 -8.76
C ASN A 175 -16.35 -14.18 -9.57
N GLU A 176 -15.77 -13.76 -10.69
CA GLU A 176 -14.85 -14.59 -11.47
C GLU A 176 -13.62 -15.02 -10.67
N ILE A 177 -13.04 -14.11 -9.86
CA ILE A 177 -11.92 -14.44 -8.97
C ILE A 177 -12.36 -15.44 -7.89
N ILE A 178 -13.53 -15.25 -7.29
CA ILE A 178 -14.06 -16.15 -6.25
C ILE A 178 -14.35 -17.53 -6.82
N ASP A 179 -14.93 -17.60 -8.02
CA ASP A 179 -15.39 -18.85 -8.64
C ASP A 179 -14.26 -19.61 -9.36
N GLY A 180 -13.24 -18.90 -9.85
CA GLY A 180 -12.22 -19.42 -10.76
C GLY A 180 -11.40 -20.59 -10.23
N ASP A 181 -10.99 -20.55 -8.96
CA ASP A 181 -10.06 -21.53 -8.37
C ASP A 181 -10.71 -22.48 -7.35
N LEU A 182 -12.01 -22.37 -7.10
CA LEU A 182 -12.67 -23.20 -6.09
C LEU A 182 -12.61 -24.71 -6.40
N SER A 183 -12.62 -25.07 -7.68
CA SER A 183 -12.56 -26.48 -8.10
C SER A 183 -11.15 -27.08 -7.98
N CYS A 184 -10.10 -26.31 -8.31
CA CYS A 184 -8.71 -26.77 -8.24
C CYS A 184 -8.19 -26.78 -6.79
N LEU A 185 -8.63 -25.86 -5.94
CA LEU A 185 -8.26 -25.79 -4.51
C LEU A 185 -8.96 -26.85 -3.66
N LYS A 186 -10.15 -27.33 -4.05
CA LYS A 186 -10.84 -28.43 -3.38
C LYS A 186 -10.31 -29.82 -3.77
N SER A 187 -9.74 -29.96 -4.96
CA SER A 187 -9.24 -31.26 -5.46
C SER A 187 -8.26 -31.99 -4.52
N PRO A 188 -7.31 -31.33 -3.82
CA PRO A 188 -6.44 -31.98 -2.84
C PRO A 188 -7.15 -32.36 -1.52
N LEU A 189 -8.29 -31.74 -1.22
CA LEU A 189 -9.13 -32.01 -0.05
C LEU A 189 -10.25 -33.02 -0.35
N ASP A 190 -10.54 -33.25 -1.63
CA ASP A 190 -11.42 -34.31 -2.11
C ASP A 190 -10.69 -35.65 -2.02
N THR A 191 -10.92 -36.34 -0.91
CA THR A 191 -10.27 -37.62 -0.53
C THR A 191 -10.50 -38.78 -1.50
N GLU A 192 -11.39 -38.65 -2.50
CA GLU A 192 -11.55 -39.66 -3.55
C GLU A 192 -10.37 -39.66 -4.55
N SER A 193 -9.72 -38.52 -4.78
CA SER A 193 -8.55 -38.40 -5.68
C SER A 193 -7.21 -38.72 -5.01
N ALA A 194 -7.09 -38.52 -3.70
CA ALA A 194 -5.84 -38.72 -2.95
C ALA A 194 -5.50 -40.20 -2.68
N LEU A 195 -6.45 -41.12 -2.86
CA LEU A 195 -6.28 -42.57 -2.68
C LEU A 195 -5.92 -43.33 -3.98
N ALA A 196 -5.72 -42.61 -5.09
CA ALA A 196 -5.43 -43.18 -6.40
C ALA A 196 -3.95 -43.11 -6.84
N LEU A 197 -3.04 -42.68 -5.95
CA LEU A 197 -1.58 -42.74 -6.13
C LEU A 197 -0.96 -43.73 -5.14
#